data_AF-A0A444MKS0-F1
#
_entry.id   AF-A0A444MKS0-F1
#
_cell.length_a   1.000
_cell.length_b   1.000
_cell.length_c   1.000
_cell.angle_alpha   90.00
_cell.angle_beta   90.00
_cell.angle_gamma   90.00
#
_symmetry.space_group_name_H-M   'P 1'
#
loop_
_entity.id
_entity.type
_entity.pdbx_description
1 polymer ?
#
loop_
_entity_poly.entity_id
_entity_poly.type
_entity_poly.pdbx_seq_one_letter_code
_entity_poly.pdbx_strand_id
1 'polypeptide(L)'
;MKKLAILIAFLSVASVTKAQGDYEPKMVILAPFATTIEPSLKAETDKQTEELKSSPMATGQLPADGGKPGNIKLMTKSTLSFFKQVNFSKTISLTAQDYLIYKFYEHFENCLILLGSETSGGELADLQKIAVKENTTYVLNFPKVSFYKENKQTVCKIQVQLYDVQSNQILFNNEYTGGWNNPGFEFACETGTIGCTINNALAPAFQEVIRGVASTNKTIVRARELAEQRAAYIEKSVYPKTFDALLVKDVVKDSTVNFNNLYQNFYSPDRAKFVAFFITTLDKKDAKPLLAAKSDNNVKIITSKNIKDPGYLDQRPQTYAYVVTGINYLGKWYYKKSEATYFDAGTAKAGKLEFLNNLQGWDYFADNSAEPSDGFWDGELFRKVQDKRKDTDWEKYKKMWADEEKENREYVGQYELIADELKAGKREAEKKFRQRLVNLILPHYESMVKSKSNHFAKLGANYQFLNLIYPASDDVVLNPFKVVDEKGVARIRFFVLIPKYNQLYEWTLPKPYVLKKGEYTDEPITNIIKAFTAWSFADETLEDAAFWKERILLKDGGSYKYLKLIR
;
A
#
# COMPACT_ATOMS: atom_id res chain seq x y z
N MET A 1 -9.42 -22.85 22.53
CA MET A 1 -8.59 -21.68 22.93
C MET A 1 -7.17 -21.83 22.41
N LYS A 2 -6.90 -21.27 21.22
CA LYS A 2 -5.56 -21.02 20.67
C LYS A 2 -5.63 -19.70 19.89
N LYS A 3 -4.86 -18.73 20.37
CA LYS A 3 -4.41 -17.48 19.71
C LYS A 3 -5.50 -16.57 19.11
N LEU A 4 -6.07 -15.71 19.96
CA LEU A 4 -6.54 -14.38 19.55
C LEU A 4 -5.40 -13.40 19.83
N ALA A 5 -4.52 -13.22 18.85
CA ALA A 5 -3.48 -12.19 18.85
C ALA A 5 -3.52 -11.56 17.46
N ILE A 6 -4.51 -10.68 17.26
CA ILE A 6 -4.55 -9.82 16.07
C ILE A 6 -3.80 -8.55 16.45
N LEU A 7 -2.53 -8.52 16.03
CA LEU A 7 -1.65 -7.38 16.10
C LEU A 7 -2.10 -6.39 15.01
N ILE A 8 -2.77 -5.31 15.39
CA ILE A 8 -3.05 -4.18 14.49
C ILE A 8 -1.74 -3.43 14.28
N ALA A 9 -1.14 -3.63 13.11
CA ALA A 9 0.04 -2.92 12.65
C ALA A 9 -0.26 -2.32 11.27
N PHE A 10 -0.97 -1.20 11.26
CA PHE A 10 -0.97 -0.25 10.14
C PHE A 10 -0.83 1.15 10.74
N LEU A 11 0.39 1.67 10.64
CA LEU A 11 0.76 3.06 10.91
C LEU A 11 1.69 3.45 9.77
N SER A 12 1.23 4.34 8.91
CA SER A 12 2.06 5.23 8.11
C SER A 12 1.14 6.14 7.29
N VAL A 13 0.83 7.31 7.85
CA VAL A 13 1.03 8.56 7.12
C VAL A 13 1.64 9.52 8.15
N ALA A 14 2.89 9.92 7.93
CA ALA A 14 3.58 10.84 8.80
C ALA A 14 3.23 12.29 8.43
N SER A 15 3.05 13.09 9.47
CA SER A 15 3.25 14.55 9.56
C SER A 15 2.08 15.47 9.23
N VAL A 16 1.36 15.89 10.29
CA VAL A 16 1.51 17.28 10.77
C VAL A 16 1.51 17.28 12.29
N THR A 17 2.53 17.86 12.89
CA THR A 17 2.57 18.29 14.30
C THR A 17 1.44 19.29 14.57
N LYS A 18 0.24 18.80 14.86
CA LYS A 18 -0.81 19.60 15.49
C LYS A 18 -0.67 19.46 17.00
N ALA A 19 -0.60 20.60 17.69
CA ALA A 19 -0.90 20.71 19.12
C ALA A 19 -2.05 19.76 19.45
N GLN A 20 -1.90 18.93 20.49
CA GLN A 20 -2.82 17.87 20.93
C GLN A 20 -4.27 18.17 20.47
N GLY A 21 -4.63 17.70 19.28
CA GLY A 21 -5.85 18.13 18.62
C GLY A 21 -7.04 17.67 19.44
N ASP A 22 -8.07 18.53 19.56
CA ASP A 22 -9.35 18.14 20.14
C ASP A 22 -9.78 16.77 19.58
N TYR A 23 -10.08 15.83 20.48
CA TYR A 23 -10.42 14.46 20.08
C TYR A 23 -11.68 14.42 19.21
N GLU A 24 -11.64 13.68 18.11
CA GLU A 24 -12.73 13.65 17.15
C GLU A 24 -12.91 12.25 16.51
N PRO A 25 -14.12 11.67 16.51
CA PRO A 25 -15.23 12.02 17.37
C PRO A 25 -14.89 11.72 18.84
N LYS A 26 -15.48 12.51 19.75
CA LYS A 26 -15.46 12.23 21.19
C LYS A 26 -16.80 11.66 21.61
N MET A 27 -16.83 10.38 21.95
CA MET A 27 -18.05 9.62 22.24
C MET A 27 -17.91 8.89 23.58
N VAL A 28 -18.99 8.84 24.35
CA VAL A 28 -19.14 7.86 25.43
C VAL A 28 -20.21 6.84 25.05
N ILE A 29 -19.89 5.58 25.23
CA ILE A 29 -20.79 4.44 25.05
C ILE A 29 -21.23 3.97 26.43
N LEU A 30 -22.55 4.00 26.67
CA LEU A 30 -23.13 3.66 27.96
C LEU A 30 -23.30 2.15 28.14
N ALA A 31 -23.43 1.71 29.38
CA ALA A 31 -23.88 0.36 29.68
C ALA A 31 -25.37 0.22 29.33
N PRO A 32 -25.84 -0.98 28.94
CA PRO A 32 -27.27 -1.19 28.69
C PRO A 32 -28.11 -0.92 29.94
N PHE A 33 -29.20 -0.15 29.77
CA PHE A 33 -30.08 0.23 30.86
C PHE A 33 -30.98 -0.92 31.33
N ALA A 34 -31.94 -1.34 30.50
CA ALA A 34 -32.81 -2.46 30.79
C ALA A 34 -32.41 -3.68 29.97
N THR A 35 -31.94 -4.75 30.62
CA THR A 35 -31.65 -6.04 29.96
C THR A 35 -32.62 -7.11 30.42
N THR A 36 -33.34 -7.73 29.49
CA THR A 36 -34.19 -8.91 29.73
C THR A 36 -33.56 -10.14 29.10
N ILE A 37 -33.39 -11.21 29.86
CA ILE A 37 -32.84 -12.49 29.40
C ILE A 37 -33.88 -13.57 29.70
N GLU A 38 -34.34 -14.27 28.67
CA GLU A 38 -35.23 -15.42 28.84
C GLU A 38 -34.57 -16.49 29.74
N PRO A 39 -35.31 -17.13 30.66
CA PRO A 39 -34.75 -18.12 31.60
C PRO A 39 -33.91 -19.22 30.94
N SER A 40 -34.27 -19.64 29.72
CA SER A 40 -33.58 -20.69 28.98
C SER A 40 -32.14 -20.32 28.55
N LEU A 41 -31.78 -19.03 28.59
CA LEU A 41 -30.46 -18.51 28.21
C LEU A 41 -29.60 -18.15 29.43
N LYS A 42 -30.16 -18.18 30.65
CA LYS A 42 -29.51 -17.67 31.86
C LYS A 42 -28.16 -18.35 32.13
N ALA A 43 -28.12 -19.68 32.04
CA ALA A 43 -26.89 -20.46 32.27
C ALA A 43 -25.77 -20.10 31.28
N GLU A 44 -26.10 -19.87 30.00
CA GLU A 44 -25.12 -19.44 28.99
C GLU A 44 -24.59 -18.03 29.30
N THR A 45 -25.47 -17.10 29.64
CA THR A 45 -25.09 -15.71 29.96
C THR A 45 -24.29 -15.59 31.27
N ASP A 46 -24.57 -16.44 32.26
CA ASP A 46 -23.82 -16.49 33.52
C ASP A 46 -22.41 -17.03 33.29
N LYS A 47 -22.29 -18.09 32.48
CA LYS A 47 -20.99 -18.63 32.07
C LYS A 47 -20.14 -17.56 31.38
N GLN A 48 -20.70 -16.82 30.43
CA GLN A 48 -19.98 -15.75 29.74
C GLN A 48 -19.61 -14.60 30.68
N THR A 49 -20.47 -14.28 31.65
CA THR A 49 -20.15 -13.28 32.69
C THR A 49 -18.92 -13.68 33.50
N GLU A 50 -18.83 -14.95 33.92
CA GLU A 50 -17.67 -15.45 34.65
C GLU A 50 -16.40 -15.50 33.78
N GLU A 51 -16.53 -15.88 32.50
CA GLU A 51 -15.41 -15.81 31.54
C GLU A 51 -14.88 -14.37 31.40
N LEU A 52 -15.77 -13.37 31.29
CA LEU A 52 -15.38 -11.95 31.20
C LEU A 52 -14.67 -11.46 32.47
N LYS A 53 -15.13 -11.85 33.66
CA LYS A 53 -14.49 -11.50 34.93
C LYS A 53 -13.11 -12.13 35.09
N SER A 54 -12.86 -13.25 34.42
CA SER A 54 -11.55 -13.92 34.43
C SER A 54 -10.53 -13.31 33.45
N SER A 55 -10.95 -12.35 32.62
CA SER A 55 -10.09 -11.70 31.63
C SER A 55 -8.95 -10.87 32.26
N PRO A 56 -7.75 -10.80 31.64
CA PRO A 56 -6.66 -9.92 32.09
C PRO A 56 -7.06 -8.45 32.28
N MET A 57 -8.05 -7.96 31.50
CA MET A 57 -8.57 -6.59 31.67
C MET A 57 -9.37 -6.43 32.96
N ALA A 58 -10.13 -7.45 33.37
CA ALA A 58 -10.90 -7.43 34.62
C ALA A 58 -9.99 -7.52 35.86
N THR A 59 -8.82 -8.16 35.74
CA THR A 59 -7.82 -8.24 36.81
C THR A 59 -6.90 -7.02 36.88
N GLY A 60 -7.12 -6.01 36.03
CA GLY A 60 -6.41 -4.73 36.07
C GLY A 60 -4.99 -4.77 35.51
N GLN A 61 -4.62 -5.83 34.76
CA GLN A 61 -3.33 -5.87 34.08
C GLN A 61 -3.32 -4.86 32.93
N LEU A 62 -2.58 -3.77 33.13
CA LEU A 62 -2.35 -2.76 32.09
C LEU A 62 -1.43 -3.35 31.01
N PRO A 63 -1.80 -3.25 29.72
CA PRO A 63 -0.83 -3.40 28.65
C PRO A 63 0.31 -2.40 28.86
N ALA A 64 1.56 -2.79 28.59
CA ALA A 64 2.70 -1.89 28.72
C ALA A 64 2.45 -0.55 28.00
N ASP A 65 2.72 0.57 28.67
CA ASP A 65 2.34 1.91 28.22
C ASP A 65 3.05 2.31 26.92
N GLY A 66 4.22 1.73 26.62
CA GLY A 66 4.84 1.67 25.28
C GLY A 66 4.96 2.99 24.49
N GLY A 67 4.76 4.16 25.09
CA GLY A 67 4.65 5.43 24.38
C GLY A 67 3.34 5.61 23.59
N LYS A 68 2.24 4.94 23.96
CA LYS A 68 0.96 5.02 23.24
C LYS A 68 0.40 6.46 23.19
N PRO A 69 -0.30 6.86 22.10
CA PRO A 69 -0.97 8.16 21.99
C PRO A 69 -1.97 8.44 23.13
N GLY A 70 -2.20 9.72 23.44
CA GLY A 70 -3.03 10.14 24.59
C GLY A 70 -4.47 9.62 24.55
N ASN A 71 -5.12 9.62 23.38
CA ASN A 71 -6.45 9.02 23.19
C ASN A 71 -6.47 7.53 23.53
N ILE A 72 -5.47 6.76 23.08
CA ILE A 72 -5.36 5.32 23.38
C ILE A 72 -5.22 5.09 24.88
N LYS A 73 -4.44 5.92 25.60
CA LYS A 73 -4.29 5.82 27.06
C LYS A 73 -5.63 6.06 27.77
N LEU A 74 -6.38 7.08 27.36
CA LEU A 74 -7.69 7.39 27.92
C LEU A 74 -8.71 6.27 27.66
N MET A 75 -8.78 5.76 26.42
CA MET A 75 -9.65 4.63 26.09
C MET A 75 -9.29 3.39 26.90
N THR A 76 -8.00 3.04 27.00
CA THR A 76 -7.53 1.91 27.82
C THR A 76 -7.96 2.06 29.27
N LYS A 77 -7.79 3.25 29.86
CA LYS A 77 -8.20 3.53 31.25
C LYS A 77 -9.72 3.41 31.43
N SER A 78 -10.50 3.93 30.49
CA SER A 78 -11.96 3.85 30.49
C SER A 78 -12.43 2.39 30.39
N THR A 79 -11.88 1.62 29.45
CA THR A 79 -12.17 0.19 29.28
C THR A 79 -11.85 -0.60 30.56
N LEU A 80 -10.68 -0.40 31.17
CA LEU A 80 -10.33 -1.04 32.45
C LEU A 80 -11.31 -0.67 33.58
N SER A 81 -11.71 0.60 33.67
CA SER A 81 -12.71 1.03 34.64
C SER A 81 -14.06 0.37 34.42
N PHE A 82 -14.47 0.21 33.16
CA PHE A 82 -15.70 -0.46 32.77
C PHE A 82 -15.69 -1.95 33.11
N PHE A 83 -14.53 -2.61 32.95
CA PHE A 83 -14.35 -4.04 33.24
C PHE A 83 -14.46 -4.41 34.72
N LYS A 84 -14.24 -3.46 35.66
CA LYS A 84 -14.34 -3.72 37.11
C LYS A 84 -15.70 -4.28 37.56
N GLN A 85 -16.76 -3.97 36.82
CA GLN A 85 -18.11 -4.45 37.07
C GLN A 85 -18.72 -4.98 35.76
N VAL A 86 -17.96 -5.79 35.01
CA VAL A 86 -18.42 -6.37 33.75
C VAL A 86 -19.45 -7.47 34.01
N ASN A 87 -20.43 -7.55 33.12
CA ASN A 87 -21.38 -8.65 33.03
C ASN A 87 -21.64 -8.94 31.54
N PHE A 88 -22.43 -9.99 31.27
CA PHE A 88 -22.77 -10.36 29.90
C PHE A 88 -23.38 -9.20 29.08
N SER A 89 -24.32 -8.41 29.62
CA SER A 89 -24.96 -7.36 28.83
C SER A 89 -24.00 -6.25 28.41
N LYS A 90 -22.99 -5.95 29.23
CA LYS A 90 -21.92 -5.00 28.91
C LYS A 90 -21.03 -5.40 27.72
N THR A 91 -21.14 -6.64 27.21
CA THR A 91 -20.51 -7.02 25.95
C THR A 91 -21.01 -6.19 24.77
N ILE A 92 -22.26 -5.71 24.81
CA ILE A 92 -22.82 -4.84 23.77
C ILE A 92 -22.01 -3.55 23.63
N SER A 93 -21.72 -2.89 24.76
CA SER A 93 -20.92 -1.67 24.79
C SER A 93 -19.48 -1.93 24.36
N LEU A 94 -18.88 -3.05 24.79
CA LEU A 94 -17.53 -3.46 24.40
C LEU A 94 -17.41 -3.68 22.88
N THR A 95 -18.32 -4.46 22.30
CA THR A 95 -18.39 -4.69 20.85
C THR A 95 -18.57 -3.37 20.09
N ALA A 96 -19.39 -2.45 20.62
CA ALA A 96 -19.57 -1.13 20.03
C ALA A 96 -18.29 -0.29 20.08
N GLN A 97 -17.57 -0.30 21.20
CA GLN A 97 -16.30 0.41 21.32
C GLN A 97 -15.29 -0.13 20.30
N ASP A 98 -15.07 -1.45 20.26
CA ASP A 98 -14.07 -2.06 19.39
C ASP A 98 -14.34 -1.77 17.91
N TYR A 99 -15.60 -1.90 17.48
CA TYR A 99 -15.98 -1.65 16.09
C TYR A 99 -15.86 -0.16 15.72
N LEU A 100 -16.38 0.74 16.55
CA LEU A 100 -16.37 2.17 16.26
C LEU A 100 -14.96 2.76 16.32
N ILE A 101 -14.11 2.26 17.22
CA ILE A 101 -12.68 2.57 17.21
C ILE A 101 -12.08 2.22 15.86
N TYR A 102 -12.25 0.97 15.41
CA TYR A 102 -11.72 0.51 14.12
C TYR A 102 -12.19 1.40 12.96
N LYS A 103 -13.50 1.68 12.90
CA LYS A 103 -14.08 2.48 11.81
C LYS A 103 -13.71 3.96 11.84
N PHE A 104 -13.68 4.59 13.02
CA PHE A 104 -13.32 6.00 13.10
C PHE A 104 -11.83 6.24 12.93
N TYR A 105 -10.96 5.28 13.27
CA TYR A 105 -9.53 5.40 13.01
C TYR A 105 -9.16 5.53 11.52
N GLU A 106 -9.99 5.02 10.62
CA GLU A 106 -9.80 5.19 9.16
C GLU A 106 -9.89 6.67 8.72
N HIS A 107 -10.54 7.52 9.52
CA HIS A 107 -10.78 8.94 9.21
C HIS A 107 -10.19 9.91 10.25
N PHE A 108 -9.95 9.46 11.47
CA PHE A 108 -9.51 10.30 12.59
C PHE A 108 -8.41 9.62 13.42
N GLU A 109 -7.18 10.15 13.33
CA GLU A 109 -6.04 9.64 14.10
C GLU A 109 -6.18 9.87 15.62
N ASN A 110 -7.01 10.83 16.02
CA ASN A 110 -7.22 11.23 17.41
C ASN A 110 -8.65 10.94 17.91
N CYS A 111 -9.34 9.91 17.41
CA CYS A 111 -10.64 9.53 17.94
C CYS A 111 -10.60 9.15 19.42
N LEU A 112 -11.69 9.44 20.15
CA LEU A 112 -11.82 9.13 21.58
C LEU A 112 -13.18 8.49 21.86
N ILE A 113 -13.21 7.16 21.95
CA ILE A 113 -14.40 6.37 22.22
C ILE A 113 -14.30 5.75 23.60
N LEU A 114 -15.00 6.32 24.57
CA LEU A 114 -15.00 5.92 25.97
C LEU A 114 -16.14 4.95 26.27
N LEU A 115 -15.94 4.09 27.27
CA LEU A 115 -16.98 3.31 27.92
C LEU A 115 -17.36 3.94 29.26
N GLY A 116 -18.66 4.13 29.47
CA GLY A 116 -19.25 4.61 30.71
C GLY A 116 -20.07 3.51 31.38
N SER A 117 -19.87 3.27 32.68
CA SER A 117 -20.71 2.34 33.45
C SER A 117 -22.10 2.90 33.77
N GLU A 118 -22.35 4.17 33.47
CA GLU A 118 -23.67 4.79 33.57
C GLU A 118 -24.64 4.20 32.56
N THR A 119 -25.93 4.32 32.89
CA THR A 119 -27.05 3.81 32.08
C THR A 119 -28.07 4.93 31.92
N SER A 120 -28.87 4.88 30.85
CA SER A 120 -29.98 5.81 30.65
C SER A 120 -31.17 5.12 29.97
N GLY A 121 -32.38 5.41 30.44
CA GLY A 121 -33.62 5.01 29.77
C GLY A 121 -33.85 5.71 28.42
N GLY A 122 -33.01 6.69 28.07
CA GLY A 122 -33.01 7.37 26.79
C GLY A 122 -33.70 8.74 26.76
N GLU A 123 -33.96 9.33 27.94
CA GLU A 123 -34.47 10.70 28.04
C GLU A 123 -33.40 11.73 27.66
N LEU A 124 -33.79 12.76 26.91
CA LEU A 124 -32.86 13.77 26.39
C LEU A 124 -32.06 14.47 27.51
N ALA A 125 -32.72 14.82 28.61
CA ALA A 125 -32.09 15.50 29.75
C ALA A 125 -31.00 14.65 30.42
N ASP A 126 -31.23 13.34 30.53
CA ASP A 126 -30.25 12.40 31.07
C ASP A 126 -29.02 12.31 30.16
N LEU A 127 -29.25 12.14 28.86
CA LEU A 127 -28.17 12.04 27.87
C LEU A 127 -27.34 13.33 27.81
N GLN A 128 -27.99 14.49 27.88
CA GLN A 128 -27.33 15.79 27.97
C GLN A 128 -26.45 15.89 29.23
N LYS A 129 -26.99 15.51 30.39
CA LYS A 129 -26.25 15.53 31.66
C LYS A 129 -25.03 14.61 31.61
N ILE A 130 -25.18 13.42 31.05
CA ILE A 130 -24.08 12.46 30.87
C ILE A 130 -23.02 13.03 29.93
N ALA A 131 -23.42 13.58 28.79
CA ALA A 131 -22.47 14.15 27.83
C ALA A 131 -21.66 15.31 28.41
N VAL A 132 -22.30 16.19 29.20
CA VAL A 132 -21.62 17.28 29.91
C VAL A 132 -20.65 16.73 30.96
N LYS A 133 -21.07 15.73 31.74
CA LYS A 133 -20.24 15.10 32.77
C LYS A 133 -18.99 14.44 32.18
N GLU A 134 -19.17 13.66 31.12
CA GLU A 134 -18.09 12.93 30.44
C GLU A 134 -17.33 13.83 29.45
N ASN A 135 -17.78 15.08 29.27
CA ASN A 135 -17.26 16.06 28.33
C ASN A 135 -17.20 15.49 26.90
N THR A 136 -18.21 14.76 26.43
CA THR A 136 -18.22 14.14 25.09
C THR A 136 -19.16 14.86 24.14
N THR A 137 -18.90 14.75 22.83
CA THR A 137 -19.78 15.28 21.78
C THR A 137 -20.98 14.37 21.56
N TYR A 138 -20.73 13.05 21.64
CA TYR A 138 -21.75 12.04 21.38
C TYR A 138 -21.96 11.13 22.59
N VAL A 139 -23.21 10.68 22.77
CA VAL A 139 -23.57 9.62 23.71
C VAL A 139 -24.27 8.50 22.95
N LEU A 140 -23.66 7.32 22.92
CA LEU A 140 -24.27 6.10 22.41
C LEU A 140 -24.91 5.34 23.56
N ASN A 141 -26.23 5.23 23.52
CA ASN A 141 -27.05 4.64 24.57
C ASN A 141 -27.76 3.37 24.10
N PHE A 142 -28.01 2.46 25.03
CA PHE A 142 -28.76 1.23 24.82
C PHE A 142 -29.91 1.16 25.84
N PRO A 143 -31.05 1.84 25.58
CA PRO A 143 -32.16 1.91 26.53
C PRO A 143 -32.71 0.53 26.92
N LYS A 144 -32.77 -0.39 25.95
CA LYS A 144 -33.40 -1.69 26.12
C LYS A 144 -32.69 -2.77 25.32
N VAL A 145 -32.51 -3.92 25.95
CA VAL A 145 -31.93 -5.13 25.36
C VAL A 145 -32.75 -6.34 25.78
N SER A 146 -33.11 -7.19 24.83
CA SER A 146 -33.85 -8.43 25.09
C SER A 146 -33.19 -9.61 24.39
N PHE A 147 -33.00 -10.70 25.13
CA PHE A 147 -32.56 -12.00 24.61
C PHE A 147 -33.67 -13.03 24.81
N TYR A 148 -34.13 -13.65 23.73
CA TYR A 148 -35.23 -14.61 23.73
C TYR A 148 -35.06 -15.66 22.64
N LYS A 149 -35.86 -16.73 22.70
CA LYS A 149 -35.92 -17.75 21.66
C LYS A 149 -37.11 -17.53 20.73
N GLU A 150 -36.85 -17.52 19.44
CA GLU A 150 -37.85 -17.49 18.38
C GLU A 150 -37.60 -18.68 17.45
N ASN A 151 -38.59 -19.55 17.26
CA ASN A 151 -38.45 -20.77 16.44
C ASN A 151 -37.23 -21.64 16.81
N LYS A 152 -36.95 -21.77 18.12
CA LYS A 152 -35.78 -22.46 18.72
C LYS A 152 -34.42 -21.80 18.43
N GLN A 153 -34.40 -20.64 17.79
CA GLN A 153 -33.18 -19.85 17.56
C GLN A 153 -33.05 -18.77 18.62
N THR A 154 -31.83 -18.54 19.10
CA THR A 154 -31.56 -17.39 19.98
C THR A 154 -31.62 -16.12 19.15
N VAL A 155 -32.33 -15.11 19.65
CA VAL A 155 -32.48 -13.79 19.05
C VAL A 155 -32.11 -12.73 20.07
N CYS A 156 -31.42 -11.69 19.61
CA CYS A 156 -31.17 -10.47 20.39
C CYS A 156 -31.92 -9.31 19.74
N LYS A 157 -32.63 -8.54 20.55
CA LYS A 157 -33.25 -7.27 20.15
C LYS A 157 -32.65 -6.15 20.98
N ILE A 158 -32.03 -5.16 20.32
CA ILE A 158 -31.32 -4.04 20.95
C ILE A 158 -31.94 -2.74 20.47
N GLN A 159 -32.36 -1.89 21.40
CA GLN A 159 -32.65 -0.49 21.11
C GLN A 159 -31.34 0.30 21.20
N VAL A 160 -31.01 1.01 20.13
CA VAL A 160 -29.79 1.84 20.04
C VAL A 160 -30.19 3.28 19.79
N GLN A 161 -29.58 4.18 20.55
CA GLN A 161 -29.86 5.61 20.50
C GLN A 161 -28.55 6.40 20.47
N LEU A 162 -28.46 7.37 19.56
CA LEU A 162 -27.30 8.27 19.47
C LEU A 162 -27.75 9.70 19.76
N TYR A 163 -27.15 10.33 20.75
CA TYR A 163 -27.34 11.74 21.08
C TYR A 163 -26.12 12.56 20.67
N ASP A 164 -26.36 13.77 20.14
CA ASP A 164 -25.35 14.77 19.81
C ASP A 164 -25.56 16.04 20.66
N VAL A 165 -24.50 16.45 21.34
CA VAL A 165 -24.46 17.66 22.18
C VAL A 165 -24.56 18.93 21.35
N GLN A 166 -23.97 18.96 20.15
CA GLN A 166 -23.88 20.21 19.38
C GLN A 166 -25.26 20.66 18.89
N SER A 167 -26.04 19.73 18.34
CA SER A 167 -27.44 19.98 17.96
C SER A 167 -28.41 19.86 19.13
N ASN A 168 -27.97 19.30 20.26
CA ASN A 168 -28.81 18.92 21.40
C ASN A 168 -30.00 18.03 21.00
N GLN A 169 -29.74 17.03 20.16
CA GLN A 169 -30.76 16.14 19.59
C GLN A 169 -30.37 14.67 19.68
N ILE A 170 -31.39 13.83 19.79
CA ILE A 170 -31.26 12.40 19.52
C ILE A 170 -31.28 12.22 18.00
N LEU A 171 -30.14 11.88 17.42
CA LEU A 171 -29.96 11.73 15.98
C LEU A 171 -30.74 10.53 15.44
N PHE A 172 -30.84 9.45 16.22
CA PHE A 172 -31.74 8.33 15.95
C PHE A 172 -32.01 7.53 17.24
N ASN A 173 -33.11 6.78 17.24
CA ASN A 173 -33.52 5.87 18.30
C ASN A 173 -34.33 4.71 17.70
N ASN A 174 -33.65 3.60 17.40
CA ASN A 174 -34.20 2.51 16.61
C ASN A 174 -33.97 1.15 17.32
N GLU A 175 -34.82 0.18 17.01
CA GLU A 175 -34.67 -1.20 17.48
C GLU A 175 -34.12 -2.09 16.35
N TYR A 176 -33.14 -2.93 16.70
CA TYR A 176 -32.48 -3.85 15.78
C TYR A 176 -32.57 -5.27 16.31
N THR A 177 -32.78 -6.23 15.40
CA THR A 177 -32.89 -7.65 15.73
C THR A 177 -31.79 -8.43 15.03
N GLY A 178 -31.08 -9.27 15.80
CA GLY A 178 -30.02 -10.14 15.30
C GLY A 178 -30.30 -11.60 15.61
N GLY A 179 -30.22 -12.45 14.58
CA GLY A 179 -30.23 -13.91 14.71
C GLY A 179 -28.83 -14.49 14.95
N TRP A 180 -28.70 -15.80 15.07
CA TRP A 180 -27.43 -16.46 15.42
C TRP A 180 -26.58 -16.94 14.23
N ASN A 181 -26.93 -16.55 13.00
CA ASN A 181 -26.21 -16.99 11.80
C ASN A 181 -24.99 -16.10 11.55
N ASN A 182 -23.84 -16.69 11.23
CA ASN A 182 -22.64 -15.94 10.90
C ASN A 182 -22.85 -15.05 9.64
N PRO A 183 -22.71 -13.71 9.74
CA PRO A 183 -22.89 -12.80 8.60
C PRO A 183 -21.65 -12.71 7.68
N GLY A 184 -20.51 -13.26 8.11
CA GLY A 184 -19.21 -13.14 7.46
C GLY A 184 -18.53 -11.77 7.65
N PHE A 185 -17.30 -11.63 7.13
CA PHE A 185 -16.50 -10.39 7.11
C PHE A 185 -16.28 -9.75 8.51
N GLU A 186 -16.50 -8.44 8.63
CA GLU A 186 -16.19 -7.62 9.82
C GLU A 186 -16.97 -8.02 11.08
N PHE A 187 -18.09 -8.74 10.92
CA PHE A 187 -18.95 -9.19 12.01
C PHE A 187 -18.96 -10.72 12.17
N ALA A 188 -17.96 -11.41 11.59
CA ALA A 188 -17.89 -12.86 11.65
C ALA A 188 -17.96 -13.38 13.08
N CYS A 189 -18.83 -14.37 13.31
CA CYS A 189 -19.08 -14.97 14.62
C CYS A 189 -19.31 -16.48 14.51
N GLU A 190 -19.20 -17.19 15.64
CA GLU A 190 -19.55 -18.60 15.70
C GLU A 190 -21.09 -18.74 15.64
N THR A 191 -21.57 -19.37 14.56
CA THR A 191 -22.99 -19.64 14.35
C THR A 191 -23.59 -20.38 15.54
N GLY A 192 -24.78 -19.95 15.98
CA GLY A 192 -25.49 -20.58 17.09
C GLY A 192 -25.20 -19.97 18.47
N THR A 193 -24.24 -19.05 18.57
CA THR A 193 -23.88 -18.41 19.86
C THR A 193 -24.71 -17.15 20.12
N ILE A 194 -24.95 -16.84 21.40
CA ILE A 194 -25.59 -15.58 21.80
C ILE A 194 -24.72 -14.34 21.45
N GLY A 195 -23.40 -14.49 21.34
CA GLY A 195 -22.54 -13.39 20.86
C GLY A 195 -22.82 -13.04 19.40
N CYS A 196 -23.17 -14.04 18.57
CA CYS A 196 -23.48 -13.82 17.17
C CYS A 196 -24.79 -13.04 16.98
N THR A 197 -25.75 -13.20 17.90
CA THR A 197 -27.01 -12.41 17.89
C THR A 197 -26.77 -10.95 18.21
N ILE A 198 -25.84 -10.64 19.12
CA ILE A 198 -25.40 -9.27 19.42
C ILE A 198 -24.75 -8.64 18.19
N ASN A 199 -23.78 -9.31 17.57
CA ASN A 199 -23.10 -8.81 16.38
C ASN A 199 -24.08 -8.49 15.25
N ASN A 200 -25.04 -9.39 15.01
CA ASN A 200 -26.04 -9.21 13.95
C ASN A 200 -27.04 -8.08 14.24
N ALA A 201 -27.39 -7.84 15.50
CA ALA A 201 -28.24 -6.70 15.87
C ALA A 201 -27.46 -5.37 15.76
N LEU A 202 -26.19 -5.35 16.14
CA LEU A 202 -25.36 -4.15 16.13
C LEU A 202 -24.83 -3.77 14.74
N ALA A 203 -24.62 -4.73 13.84
CA ALA A 203 -24.10 -4.45 12.49
C ALA A 203 -24.89 -3.37 11.71
N PRO A 204 -26.24 -3.45 11.58
CA PRO A 204 -27.01 -2.36 10.98
C PRO A 204 -27.02 -1.10 11.84
N ALA A 205 -27.06 -1.23 13.17
CA ALA A 205 -27.06 -0.08 14.08
C ALA A 205 -25.77 0.76 13.94
N PHE A 206 -24.61 0.14 13.80
CA PHE A 206 -23.34 0.84 13.64
C PHE A 206 -23.26 1.63 12.34
N GLN A 207 -23.92 1.19 11.26
CA GLN A 207 -24.02 1.98 10.04
C GLN A 207 -24.79 3.29 10.29
N GLU A 208 -25.84 3.26 11.11
CA GLU A 208 -26.55 4.47 11.53
C GLU A 208 -25.75 5.32 12.50
N VAL A 209 -24.99 4.72 13.44
CA VAL A 209 -24.06 5.47 14.30
C VAL A 209 -23.05 6.25 13.45
N ILE A 210 -22.39 5.59 12.50
CA ILE A 210 -21.38 6.21 11.63
C ILE A 210 -22.01 7.33 10.80
N ARG A 211 -23.21 7.10 10.22
CA ARG A 211 -23.93 8.13 9.45
C ARG A 211 -24.34 9.32 10.32
N GLY A 212 -24.83 9.09 11.53
CA GLY A 212 -25.22 10.16 12.46
C GLY A 212 -24.04 10.99 12.93
N VAL A 213 -22.90 10.36 13.20
CA VAL A 213 -21.66 11.10 13.46
C VAL A 213 -21.23 11.88 12.22
N ALA A 214 -21.19 11.25 11.04
CA ALA A 214 -20.78 11.90 9.80
C ALA A 214 -21.64 13.10 9.39
N SER A 215 -22.93 13.13 9.75
CA SER A 215 -23.84 14.23 9.41
C SER A 215 -23.69 15.47 10.29
N THR A 216 -23.09 15.33 11.48
CA THR A 216 -22.97 16.41 12.48
C THR A 216 -21.52 16.76 12.81
N ASN A 217 -20.59 15.87 12.51
CA ASN A 217 -19.18 16.05 12.79
C ASN A 217 -18.61 17.21 11.94
N LYS A 218 -18.02 18.21 12.61
CA LYS A 218 -17.56 19.45 11.96
C LYS A 218 -16.51 19.19 10.87
N THR A 219 -15.55 18.30 11.13
CA THR A 219 -14.50 17.99 10.15
C THR A 219 -15.07 17.29 8.92
N ILE A 220 -15.94 16.30 9.08
CA ILE A 220 -16.58 15.60 7.95
C ILE A 220 -17.51 16.54 7.17
N VAL A 221 -18.36 17.31 7.86
CA VAL A 221 -19.27 18.27 7.24
C VAL A 221 -18.48 19.30 6.43
N ARG A 222 -17.44 19.89 7.00
CA ARG A 222 -16.59 20.86 6.29
C ARG A 222 -15.88 20.23 5.09
N ALA A 223 -15.37 19.00 5.22
CA ALA A 223 -14.73 18.29 4.11
C ALA A 223 -15.71 18.03 2.95
N ARG A 224 -16.96 17.67 3.26
CA ARG A 224 -18.02 17.49 2.26
C ARG A 224 -18.39 18.81 1.57
N GLU A 225 -18.64 19.87 2.34
CA GLU A 225 -18.93 21.20 1.79
C GLU A 225 -17.79 21.67 0.88
N LEU A 226 -16.55 21.45 1.30
CA LEU A 226 -15.38 21.79 0.51
C LEU A 226 -15.30 20.96 -0.79
N ALA A 227 -15.61 19.67 -0.72
CA ALA A 227 -15.64 18.81 -1.91
C ALA A 227 -16.72 19.26 -2.92
N GLU A 228 -17.89 19.70 -2.42
CA GLU A 228 -18.97 20.28 -3.23
C GLU A 228 -18.53 21.63 -3.85
N GLN A 229 -17.87 22.50 -3.08
CA GLN A 229 -17.30 23.76 -3.58
C GLN A 229 -16.26 23.53 -4.68
N ARG A 230 -15.34 22.58 -4.48
CA ARG A 230 -14.32 22.19 -5.45
C ARG A 230 -14.93 21.60 -6.72
N ALA A 231 -15.92 20.71 -6.59
CA ALA A 231 -16.63 20.16 -7.74
C ALA A 231 -17.32 21.26 -8.56
N ALA A 232 -17.96 22.21 -7.89
CA ALA A 232 -18.58 23.37 -8.54
C ALA A 232 -17.54 24.26 -9.24
N TYR A 233 -16.37 24.47 -8.64
CA TYR A 233 -15.27 25.19 -9.27
C TYR A 233 -14.75 24.45 -10.51
N ILE A 234 -14.59 23.11 -10.46
CA ILE A 234 -14.19 22.31 -11.62
C ILE A 234 -15.19 22.50 -12.76
N GLU A 235 -16.49 22.35 -12.48
CA GLU A 235 -17.52 22.46 -13.51
C GLU A 235 -17.59 23.86 -14.13
N LYS A 236 -17.48 24.92 -13.32
CA LYS A 236 -17.68 26.30 -13.76
C LYS A 236 -16.42 26.97 -14.31
N SER A 237 -15.25 26.60 -13.79
CA SER A 237 -14.00 27.34 -14.02
C SER A 237 -12.93 26.50 -14.73
N VAL A 238 -12.91 25.18 -14.54
CA VAL A 238 -11.87 24.31 -15.11
C VAL A 238 -12.36 23.65 -16.40
N TYR A 239 -13.49 22.96 -16.34
CA TYR A 239 -14.05 22.21 -17.47
C TYR A 239 -14.30 23.04 -18.74
N PRO A 240 -14.83 24.29 -18.69
CA PRO A 240 -15.11 25.05 -19.90
C PRO A 240 -13.88 25.74 -20.48
N LYS A 241 -12.71 25.71 -19.82
CA LYS A 241 -11.49 26.31 -20.36
C LYS A 241 -11.09 25.63 -21.67
N THR A 242 -10.81 26.44 -22.68
CA THR A 242 -10.19 25.99 -23.92
C THR A 242 -8.80 25.44 -23.62
N PHE A 243 -8.45 24.32 -24.25
CA PHE A 243 -7.18 23.65 -24.04
C PHE A 243 -6.43 23.49 -25.37
N ASP A 244 -5.10 23.48 -25.30
CA ASP A 244 -4.24 23.36 -26.48
C ASP A 244 -3.75 21.93 -26.62
N ALA A 245 -4.32 21.16 -27.56
CA ALA A 245 -3.96 19.77 -27.78
C ALA A 245 -2.60 19.58 -28.50
N LEU A 246 -1.99 20.63 -29.06
CA LEU A 246 -0.84 20.50 -29.96
C LEU A 246 0.38 19.96 -29.23
N LEU A 247 0.75 20.53 -28.08
CA LEU A 247 1.93 20.07 -27.35
C LEU A 247 1.81 18.59 -26.93
N VAL A 248 0.64 18.15 -26.46
CA VAL A 248 0.42 16.74 -26.11
C VAL A 248 0.62 15.82 -27.32
N LYS A 249 0.11 16.21 -28.50
CA LYS A 249 0.27 15.47 -29.76
C LYS A 249 1.73 15.42 -30.25
N ASP A 250 2.47 16.49 -30.00
CA ASP A 250 3.87 16.59 -30.38
C ASP A 250 4.76 15.72 -29.49
N VAL A 251 4.44 15.66 -28.20
CA VAL A 251 5.20 14.91 -27.19
C VAL A 251 4.88 13.41 -27.19
N VAL A 252 3.60 13.05 -27.20
CA VAL A 252 3.17 11.66 -26.97
C VAL A 252 3.11 10.91 -28.30
N LYS A 253 3.99 9.92 -28.47
CA LYS A 253 4.08 9.06 -29.67
C LYS A 253 3.59 7.62 -29.42
N ASP A 254 2.83 7.42 -28.35
CA ASP A 254 2.30 6.14 -27.92
C ASP A 254 1.03 5.77 -28.70
N SER A 255 1.04 4.62 -29.38
CA SER A 255 -0.10 4.13 -30.17
C SER A 255 -1.30 3.71 -29.31
N THR A 256 -1.11 3.53 -28.00
CA THR A 256 -2.20 3.24 -27.04
C THR A 256 -2.96 4.50 -26.62
N VAL A 257 -2.44 5.69 -26.94
CA VAL A 257 -3.09 6.98 -26.64
C VAL A 257 -3.89 7.46 -27.85
N ASN A 258 -5.21 7.50 -27.70
CA ASN A 258 -6.11 7.99 -28.75
C ASN A 258 -6.46 9.46 -28.52
N PHE A 259 -5.88 10.34 -29.34
CA PHE A 259 -6.10 11.79 -29.23
C PHE A 259 -7.52 12.27 -29.56
N ASN A 260 -8.36 11.45 -30.18
CA ASN A 260 -9.78 11.78 -30.33
C ASN A 260 -10.52 11.74 -29.00
N ASN A 261 -9.95 11.07 -27.99
CA ASN A 261 -10.51 10.96 -26.65
C ASN A 261 -10.05 12.09 -25.72
N LEU A 262 -9.08 12.92 -26.14
CA LEU A 262 -8.58 14.05 -25.36
C LEU A 262 -9.68 15.10 -25.20
N TYR A 263 -9.97 15.50 -23.97
CA TYR A 263 -11.02 16.48 -23.69
C TYR A 263 -10.63 17.62 -22.75
N GLN A 264 -9.45 17.56 -22.12
CA GLN A 264 -8.91 18.63 -21.29
C GLN A 264 -7.39 18.47 -21.14
N ASN A 265 -6.65 19.56 -20.99
CA ASN A 265 -5.26 19.53 -20.54
C ASN A 265 -4.84 20.78 -19.76
N PHE A 266 -3.79 20.64 -18.97
CA PHE A 266 -3.16 21.71 -18.21
C PHE A 266 -1.66 21.72 -18.50
N TYR A 267 -1.07 22.92 -18.47
CA TYR A 267 0.36 23.14 -18.58
C TYR A 267 0.87 23.89 -17.36
N SER A 268 2.08 23.56 -16.92
CA SER A 268 2.79 24.38 -15.94
C SER A 268 3.08 25.76 -16.55
N PRO A 269 3.26 26.81 -15.73
CA PRO A 269 3.54 28.16 -16.22
C PRO A 269 4.75 28.25 -17.16
N ASP A 270 5.78 27.44 -16.89
CA ASP A 270 7.00 27.32 -17.70
C ASP A 270 6.86 26.38 -18.91
N ARG A 271 5.69 25.72 -19.07
CA ARG A 271 5.39 24.68 -20.07
C ARG A 271 6.35 23.49 -20.05
N ALA A 272 7.08 23.27 -18.96
CA ALA A 272 7.92 22.11 -18.77
C ALA A 272 7.13 20.87 -18.33
N LYS A 273 5.86 21.01 -17.93
CA LYS A 273 4.99 19.91 -17.52
C LYS A 273 3.61 20.03 -18.14
N PHE A 274 2.96 18.89 -18.32
CA PHE A 274 1.54 18.85 -18.66
C PHE A 274 0.82 17.67 -18.02
N VAL A 275 -0.49 17.79 -17.91
CA VAL A 275 -1.42 16.68 -17.68
C VAL A 275 -2.55 16.78 -18.68
N ALA A 276 -2.92 15.66 -19.29
CA ALA A 276 -3.92 15.57 -20.34
C ALA A 276 -4.94 14.48 -20.00
N PHE A 277 -6.23 14.78 -20.17
CA PHE A 277 -7.34 13.94 -19.76
C PHE A 277 -8.02 13.32 -20.97
N PHE A 278 -8.18 12.01 -20.94
CA PHE A 278 -8.76 11.23 -22.02
C PHE A 278 -9.98 10.46 -21.53
N ILE A 279 -11.02 10.40 -22.35
CA ILE A 279 -12.23 9.64 -22.03
C ILE A 279 -12.88 9.07 -23.30
N THR A 280 -13.43 7.87 -23.20
CA THR A 280 -14.22 7.25 -24.25
C THR A 280 -15.38 6.45 -23.66
N THR A 281 -16.45 6.36 -24.42
CA THR A 281 -17.57 5.45 -24.15
C THR A 281 -17.32 4.15 -24.89
N LEU A 282 -17.46 3.03 -24.19
CA LEU A 282 -17.30 1.69 -24.72
C LEU A 282 -18.63 1.20 -25.28
N ASP A 283 -18.57 0.56 -26.45
CA ASP A 283 -19.75 -0.14 -26.97
C ASP A 283 -20.10 -1.29 -26.02
N LYS A 284 -21.39 -1.43 -25.69
CA LYS A 284 -21.96 -2.37 -24.70
C LYS A 284 -21.60 -3.83 -24.98
N LYS A 285 -21.04 -4.15 -26.15
CA LYS A 285 -20.77 -5.51 -26.60
C LYS A 285 -19.34 -5.99 -26.37
N ASP A 286 -18.32 -5.14 -26.15
CA ASP A 286 -16.96 -5.66 -25.99
C ASP A 286 -15.98 -4.73 -25.25
N ALA A 287 -15.88 -4.88 -23.92
CA ALA A 287 -14.75 -4.35 -23.14
C ALA A 287 -13.49 -5.25 -23.26
N LYS A 288 -13.63 -6.46 -23.84
CA LYS A 288 -12.52 -7.41 -23.98
C LYS A 288 -11.32 -6.86 -24.75
N PRO A 289 -11.44 -6.06 -25.82
CA PRO A 289 -10.26 -5.56 -26.54
C PRO A 289 -9.36 -4.69 -25.66
N LEU A 290 -9.93 -3.85 -24.78
CA LEU A 290 -9.15 -3.00 -23.87
C LEU A 290 -8.58 -3.79 -22.68
N LEU A 291 -9.35 -4.74 -22.14
CA LEU A 291 -8.91 -5.61 -21.04
C LEU A 291 -7.89 -6.67 -21.51
N ALA A 292 -7.99 -7.13 -22.75
CA ALA A 292 -7.10 -8.12 -23.37
C ALA A 292 -5.81 -7.50 -23.93
N ALA A 293 -5.82 -6.20 -24.26
CA ALA A 293 -4.65 -5.50 -24.74
C ALA A 293 -3.49 -5.47 -23.72
N LYS A 294 -3.76 -5.77 -22.43
CA LYS A 294 -2.80 -5.59 -21.31
C LYS A 294 -2.10 -4.23 -21.36
N SER A 295 -2.74 -3.22 -21.97
CA SER A 295 -2.13 -1.92 -22.21
C SER A 295 -1.92 -1.15 -20.92
N ASP A 296 -2.72 -1.45 -19.90
CA ASP A 296 -2.65 -0.82 -18.59
C ASP A 296 -2.45 -1.90 -17.52
N ASN A 297 -1.37 -1.78 -16.75
CA ASN A 297 -1.02 -2.75 -15.71
C ASN A 297 -1.90 -2.62 -14.45
N ASN A 298 -2.44 -1.43 -14.19
CA ASN A 298 -3.28 -1.11 -13.04
C ASN A 298 -4.52 -0.35 -13.51
N VAL A 299 -5.69 -0.92 -13.28
CA VAL A 299 -6.97 -0.38 -13.71
C VAL A 299 -7.90 -0.28 -12.51
N LYS A 300 -8.46 0.92 -12.28
CA LYS A 300 -9.51 1.13 -11.28
C LYS A 300 -10.87 0.82 -11.90
N ILE A 301 -11.70 0.03 -11.23
CA ILE A 301 -13.07 -0.26 -11.66
C ILE A 301 -14.01 0.29 -10.59
N ILE A 302 -14.84 1.25 -10.97
CA ILE A 302 -15.87 1.84 -10.12
C ILE A 302 -17.22 1.28 -10.60
N THR A 303 -17.92 0.57 -9.72
CA THR A 303 -19.25 0.03 -10.01
C THR A 303 -20.24 0.53 -8.97
N SER A 304 -21.50 0.64 -9.36
CA SER A 304 -22.61 0.99 -8.47
C SER A 304 -23.11 -0.20 -7.64
N LYS A 305 -22.65 -1.42 -7.93
CA LYS A 305 -23.07 -2.65 -7.25
C LYS A 305 -22.10 -3.01 -6.13
N ASN A 306 -22.62 -3.57 -5.04
CA ASN A 306 -21.80 -4.20 -4.02
C ASN A 306 -21.23 -5.53 -4.53
N ILE A 307 -20.06 -5.95 -4.04
CA ILE A 307 -19.44 -7.25 -4.36
C ILE A 307 -20.38 -8.44 -4.08
N LYS A 308 -21.35 -8.26 -3.18
CA LYS A 308 -22.36 -9.26 -2.81
C LYS A 308 -23.59 -9.26 -3.73
N ASP A 309 -23.76 -8.27 -4.60
CA ASP A 309 -24.94 -8.15 -5.46
C ASP A 309 -24.88 -9.15 -6.62
N PRO A 310 -26.00 -9.82 -6.95
CA PRO A 310 -26.09 -10.65 -8.14
C PRO A 310 -25.65 -9.89 -9.40
N GLY A 311 -24.69 -10.48 -10.13
CA GLY A 311 -24.11 -9.91 -11.33
C GLY A 311 -23.19 -8.71 -11.09
N TYR A 312 -22.55 -8.60 -9.91
CA TYR A 312 -21.43 -7.68 -9.68
C TYR A 312 -20.27 -7.98 -10.64
N LEU A 313 -19.87 -9.26 -10.73
CA LEU A 313 -18.81 -9.70 -11.66
C LEU A 313 -19.21 -9.58 -13.14
N ASP A 314 -20.51 -9.46 -13.42
CA ASP A 314 -21.05 -9.32 -14.77
C ASP A 314 -21.23 -7.85 -15.20
N GLN A 315 -21.14 -6.88 -14.26
CA GLN A 315 -21.23 -5.47 -14.59
C GLN A 315 -19.97 -5.02 -15.32
N ARG A 316 -20.16 -4.49 -16.53
CA ARG A 316 -19.09 -3.93 -17.36
C ARG A 316 -19.30 -2.43 -17.47
N PRO A 317 -18.49 -1.61 -16.79
CA PRO A 317 -18.64 -0.17 -16.89
C PRO A 317 -18.45 0.30 -18.32
N GLN A 318 -19.26 1.28 -18.75
CA GLN A 318 -19.30 1.73 -20.15
C GLN A 318 -18.40 2.93 -20.44
N THR A 319 -17.70 3.47 -19.45
CA THR A 319 -16.80 4.61 -19.62
C THR A 319 -15.39 4.19 -19.25
N TYR A 320 -14.43 4.56 -20.10
CA TYR A 320 -13.01 4.38 -19.84
C TYR A 320 -12.31 5.74 -19.93
N ALA A 321 -11.56 6.09 -18.89
CA ALA A 321 -10.81 7.33 -18.81
C ALA A 321 -9.40 7.10 -18.26
N TYR A 322 -8.48 7.99 -18.59
CA TYR A 322 -7.11 7.97 -18.09
C TYR A 322 -6.49 9.36 -18.22
N VAL A 323 -5.35 9.56 -17.56
CA VAL A 323 -4.51 10.75 -17.75
C VAL A 323 -3.19 10.39 -18.42
N VAL A 324 -2.64 11.35 -19.16
CA VAL A 324 -1.24 11.33 -19.59
C VAL A 324 -0.54 12.53 -18.98
N THR A 325 0.47 12.25 -18.17
CA THR A 325 1.34 13.27 -17.56
C THR A 325 2.65 13.32 -18.32
N GLY A 326 3.20 14.51 -18.54
CA GLY A 326 4.50 14.69 -19.19
C GLY A 326 5.38 15.72 -18.52
N ILE A 327 6.69 15.49 -18.56
CA ILE A 327 7.74 16.35 -17.99
C ILE A 327 8.87 16.50 -19.00
N ASN A 328 9.27 17.74 -19.27
CA ASN A 328 10.47 18.07 -20.02
C ASN A 328 11.67 18.11 -19.07
N TYR A 329 12.66 17.29 -19.33
CA TYR A 329 13.90 17.22 -18.57
C TYR A 329 15.09 17.24 -19.53
N LEU A 330 15.93 18.26 -19.38
CA LEU A 330 17.12 18.50 -20.21
C LEU A 330 16.81 18.49 -21.73
N GLY A 331 15.68 19.08 -22.13
CA GLY A 331 15.26 19.18 -23.52
C GLY A 331 14.59 17.92 -24.09
N LYS A 332 14.47 16.85 -23.30
CA LYS A 332 13.75 15.62 -23.66
C LYS A 332 12.43 15.52 -22.89
N TRP A 333 11.36 15.16 -23.57
CA TRP A 333 10.09 14.86 -22.92
C TRP A 333 10.01 13.41 -22.45
N TYR A 334 9.52 13.23 -21.23
CA TYR A 334 9.16 11.97 -20.61
C TYR A 334 7.67 12.02 -20.32
N TYR A 335 6.93 10.93 -20.57
CA TYR A 335 5.49 10.90 -20.33
C TYR A 335 5.04 9.52 -19.85
N LYS A 336 3.90 9.50 -19.15
CA LYS A 336 3.28 8.26 -18.65
C LYS A 336 1.77 8.36 -18.73
N LYS A 337 1.16 7.26 -19.19
CA LYS A 337 -0.27 7.00 -19.06
C LYS A 337 -0.56 6.41 -17.67
N SER A 338 -1.53 6.97 -16.95
CA SER A 338 -1.87 6.55 -15.58
C SER A 338 -3.35 6.81 -15.26
N GLU A 339 -3.78 6.43 -14.05
CA GLU A 339 -5.15 6.65 -13.55
C GLU A 339 -6.25 6.06 -14.45
N ALA A 340 -5.92 4.95 -15.12
CA ALA A 340 -6.85 4.23 -15.99
C ALA A 340 -8.05 3.73 -15.17
N THR A 341 -9.23 4.25 -15.47
CA THR A 341 -10.46 4.03 -14.69
C THR A 341 -11.63 3.63 -15.59
N TYR A 342 -12.31 2.55 -15.23
CA TYR A 342 -13.59 2.14 -15.79
C TYR A 342 -14.72 2.50 -14.82
N PHE A 343 -15.75 3.17 -15.32
CA PHE A 343 -16.89 3.60 -14.53
C PHE A 343 -18.14 3.80 -15.40
N ASP A 344 -19.30 3.95 -14.77
CA ASP A 344 -20.57 4.16 -15.44
C ASP A 344 -20.99 5.63 -15.34
N ALA A 345 -21.15 6.30 -16.47
CA ALA A 345 -21.60 7.68 -16.54
C ALA A 345 -22.89 7.77 -17.38
N GLY A 346 -23.89 8.50 -16.87
CA GLY A 346 -25.17 8.66 -17.57
C GLY A 346 -25.08 9.45 -18.88
N THR A 347 -24.06 10.30 -19.04
CA THR A 347 -23.78 11.06 -20.27
C THR A 347 -22.27 11.28 -20.44
N ALA A 348 -21.83 11.60 -21.66
CA ALA A 348 -20.43 11.94 -21.92
C ALA A 348 -19.94 13.16 -21.11
N LYS A 349 -20.79 14.20 -20.92
CA LYS A 349 -20.45 15.36 -20.09
C LYS A 349 -20.30 14.95 -18.61
N ALA A 350 -21.23 14.16 -18.09
CA ALA A 350 -21.16 13.66 -16.72
C ALA A 350 -19.88 12.84 -16.49
N GLY A 351 -19.53 11.96 -17.43
CA GLY A 351 -18.31 11.16 -17.32
C GLY A 351 -17.03 12.00 -17.35
N LYS A 352 -16.99 13.05 -18.19
CA LYS A 352 -15.89 14.00 -18.21
C LYS A 352 -15.73 14.73 -16.88
N LEU A 353 -16.83 15.25 -16.32
CA LEU A 353 -16.79 15.95 -15.04
C LEU A 353 -16.42 15.01 -13.89
N GLU A 354 -16.99 13.79 -13.86
CA GLU A 354 -16.68 12.79 -12.84
C GLU A 354 -15.20 12.42 -12.84
N PHE A 355 -14.61 12.17 -14.02
CA PHE A 355 -13.18 11.86 -14.09
C PHE A 355 -12.28 13.08 -13.82
N LEU A 356 -12.68 14.26 -14.29
CA LEU A 356 -11.95 15.50 -13.98
C LEU A 356 -12.01 15.85 -12.48
N ASN A 357 -13.03 15.38 -11.77
CA ASN A 357 -13.17 15.57 -10.32
C ASN A 357 -12.06 14.89 -9.51
N ASN A 358 -11.29 13.97 -10.10
CA ASN A 358 -10.09 13.42 -9.48
C ASN A 358 -9.03 14.49 -9.16
N LEU A 359 -9.09 15.68 -9.78
CA LEU A 359 -8.26 16.84 -9.40
C LEU A 359 -8.34 17.15 -7.90
N GLN A 360 -9.46 16.86 -7.24
CA GLN A 360 -9.60 17.03 -5.79
C GLN A 360 -8.66 16.16 -4.96
N GLY A 361 -8.25 15.00 -5.48
CA GLY A 361 -7.30 14.08 -4.86
C GLY A 361 -5.88 14.17 -5.43
N TRP A 362 -5.62 15.08 -6.37
CA TRP A 362 -4.33 15.23 -7.05
C TRP A 362 -3.69 16.59 -6.78
N ASP A 363 -3.88 17.13 -5.58
CA ASP A 363 -3.28 18.39 -5.10
C ASP A 363 -3.56 19.62 -5.99
N TYR A 364 -4.63 19.59 -6.79
CA TYR A 364 -5.00 20.73 -7.64
C TYR A 364 -5.46 21.93 -6.81
N PHE A 365 -6.07 21.68 -5.65
CA PHE A 365 -6.61 22.70 -4.76
C PHE A 365 -5.73 22.89 -3.53
N ALA A 366 -5.62 24.14 -3.06
CA ALA A 366 -4.92 24.43 -1.82
C ALA A 366 -5.66 23.80 -0.61
N ASP A 367 -4.91 23.50 0.45
CA ASP A 367 -5.44 22.90 1.67
C ASP A 367 -6.61 23.70 2.24
N ASN A 368 -7.69 23.01 2.59
CA ASN A 368 -8.93 23.60 3.13
C ASN A 368 -9.58 24.69 2.24
N SER A 369 -9.21 24.74 0.95
CA SER A 369 -9.66 25.76 -0.02
C SER A 369 -10.17 25.15 -1.32
N ALA A 370 -11.06 25.88 -2.01
CA ALA A 370 -11.51 25.59 -3.37
C ALA A 370 -10.71 26.37 -4.43
N GLU A 371 -9.68 27.11 -4.02
CA GLU A 371 -8.75 27.78 -4.92
C GLU A 371 -7.64 26.83 -5.40
N PRO A 372 -7.11 27.02 -6.61
CA PRO A 372 -5.97 26.24 -7.11
C PRO A 372 -4.73 26.34 -6.20
N SER A 373 -3.98 25.25 -6.10
CA SER A 373 -2.71 25.17 -5.38
C SER A 373 -1.53 25.45 -6.30
N ASP A 374 -0.54 26.19 -5.82
CA ASP A 374 0.78 26.27 -6.47
C ASP A 374 1.52 24.92 -6.42
N GLY A 375 1.17 24.06 -5.48
CA GLY A 375 1.77 22.74 -5.27
C GLY A 375 1.35 21.67 -6.28
N PHE A 376 0.36 21.93 -7.14
CA PHE A 376 -0.17 20.95 -8.10
C PHE A 376 0.93 20.27 -8.95
N TRP A 377 1.93 21.05 -9.38
CA TRP A 377 3.01 20.60 -10.26
C TRP A 377 4.14 19.84 -9.57
N ASP A 378 4.07 19.69 -8.24
CA ASP A 378 4.97 18.89 -7.40
C ASP A 378 4.20 17.91 -6.49
N GLY A 379 2.88 17.77 -6.71
CA GLY A 379 1.99 16.91 -5.94
C GLY A 379 1.85 15.50 -6.51
N GLU A 380 0.70 14.87 -6.29
CA GLU A 380 0.41 13.46 -6.57
C GLU A 380 0.80 12.97 -7.98
N LEU A 381 0.50 13.76 -9.02
CA LEU A 381 0.80 13.39 -10.42
C LEU A 381 2.26 13.65 -10.81
N PHE A 382 3.00 14.42 -10.01
CA PHE A 382 4.36 14.87 -10.27
C PHE A 382 5.24 14.66 -9.04
N ARG A 383 5.08 13.51 -8.39
CA ARG A 383 5.87 13.14 -7.21
C ARG A 383 7.35 13.10 -7.53
N LYS A 384 8.14 13.49 -6.55
CA LYS A 384 9.60 13.38 -6.55
C LYS A 384 10.03 12.20 -5.70
N VAL A 385 11.11 11.54 -6.12
CA VAL A 385 11.76 10.48 -5.37
C VAL A 385 12.19 11.04 -4.01
N GLN A 386 11.62 10.47 -2.94
CA GLN A 386 11.88 10.90 -1.58
C GLN A 386 13.19 10.31 -1.04
N ASP A 387 13.80 11.00 -0.09
CA ASP A 387 14.93 10.49 0.70
C ASP A 387 14.38 9.70 1.89
N LYS A 388 14.22 8.38 1.77
CA LYS A 388 13.61 7.57 2.84
C LYS A 388 14.42 7.58 4.13
N ARG A 389 15.71 7.94 4.10
CA ARG A 389 16.51 8.11 5.32
C ARG A 389 16.04 9.28 6.20
N LYS A 390 15.28 10.22 5.64
CA LYS A 390 14.68 11.33 6.37
C LYS A 390 13.29 11.01 6.91
N ASP A 391 12.73 9.86 6.56
CA ASP A 391 11.46 9.40 7.09
C ASP A 391 11.60 9.08 8.59
N THR A 392 10.62 9.52 9.39
CA THR A 392 10.61 9.31 10.84
C THR A 392 10.61 7.83 11.23
N ASP A 393 10.09 6.96 10.35
CA ASP A 393 10.04 5.52 10.55
C ASP A 393 11.21 4.77 9.88
N TRP A 394 12.22 5.47 9.36
CA TRP A 394 13.38 4.85 8.69
C TRP A 394 13.99 3.72 9.52
N GLU A 395 14.30 3.95 10.80
CA GLU A 395 14.94 2.92 11.64
C GLU A 395 14.04 1.70 11.86
N LYS A 396 12.71 1.89 11.87
CA LYS A 396 11.73 0.81 12.02
C LYS A 396 11.64 -0.05 10.76
N TYR A 397 11.69 0.57 9.58
CA TYR A 397 11.48 -0.11 8.30
C TYR A 397 12.74 -0.25 7.44
N LYS A 398 13.92 0.09 7.98
CA LYS A 398 15.21 0.07 7.30
C LYS A 398 15.47 -1.21 6.52
N LYS A 399 15.18 -2.37 7.10
CA LYS A 399 15.37 -3.67 6.42
C LYS A 399 14.50 -3.86 5.18
N MET A 400 13.31 -3.27 5.17
CA MET A 400 12.38 -3.32 4.03
C MET A 400 12.69 -2.24 3.00
N TRP A 401 13.13 -1.07 3.44
CA TRP A 401 13.34 0.09 2.56
C TRP A 401 14.76 0.22 2.03
N ALA A 402 15.75 -0.47 2.60
CA ALA A 402 17.16 -0.30 2.25
C ALA A 402 17.46 -0.53 0.75
N ASP A 403 16.87 -1.56 0.15
CA ASP A 403 17.12 -1.90 -1.26
C ASP A 403 16.51 -0.84 -2.19
N GLU A 404 15.24 -0.50 -1.99
CA GLU A 404 14.57 0.57 -2.72
C GLU A 404 15.31 1.92 -2.56
N GLU A 405 15.76 2.22 -1.35
CA GLU A 405 16.49 3.44 -1.01
C GLU A 405 17.91 3.47 -1.60
N LYS A 406 18.50 2.30 -1.86
CA LYS A 406 19.77 2.15 -2.59
C LYS A 406 19.54 2.41 -4.09
N GLU A 407 18.51 1.79 -4.67
CA GLU A 407 18.15 1.96 -6.08
C GLU A 407 17.74 3.41 -6.42
N ASN A 408 17.06 4.08 -5.49
CA ASN A 408 16.52 5.43 -5.70
C ASN A 408 17.52 6.55 -5.35
N ARG A 409 18.64 6.24 -4.70
CA ARG A 409 19.56 7.24 -4.12
C ARG A 409 19.99 8.31 -5.12
N GLU A 410 20.40 7.90 -6.31
CA GLU A 410 20.93 8.80 -7.36
C GLU A 410 19.84 9.68 -7.96
N TYR A 411 18.57 9.36 -7.70
CA TYR A 411 17.41 10.02 -8.27
C TYR A 411 16.61 10.84 -7.25
N VAL A 412 17.03 10.88 -5.97
CA VAL A 412 16.36 11.66 -4.93
C VAL A 412 16.17 13.12 -5.37
N GLY A 413 14.95 13.63 -5.25
CA GLY A 413 14.56 14.97 -5.68
C GLY A 413 14.22 15.11 -7.17
N GLN A 414 14.50 14.09 -8.00
CA GLN A 414 14.00 14.02 -9.37
C GLN A 414 12.55 13.55 -9.37
N TYR A 415 11.80 13.89 -10.42
CA TYR A 415 10.46 13.37 -10.62
C TYR A 415 10.50 11.85 -10.84
N GLU A 416 9.61 11.11 -10.17
CA GLU A 416 9.54 9.65 -10.24
C GLU A 416 9.43 9.16 -11.69
N LEU A 417 8.62 9.83 -12.51
CA LEU A 417 8.49 9.56 -13.94
C LEU A 417 9.85 9.56 -14.67
N ILE A 418 10.70 10.55 -14.39
CA ILE A 418 12.03 10.65 -15.01
C ILE A 418 12.93 9.57 -14.45
N ALA A 419 12.95 9.41 -13.13
CA ALA A 419 13.79 8.43 -12.44
C ALA A 419 13.52 7.01 -12.96
N ASP A 420 12.25 6.63 -13.11
CA ASP A 420 11.85 5.31 -13.55
C ASP A 420 12.23 5.04 -15.01
N GLU A 421 12.08 6.04 -15.89
CA GLU A 421 12.51 5.95 -17.29
C GLU A 421 14.04 5.87 -17.41
N LEU A 422 14.80 6.61 -16.59
CA LEU A 422 16.25 6.52 -16.54
C LEU A 422 16.73 5.16 -16.03
N LYS A 423 16.10 4.63 -14.96
CA LYS A 423 16.37 3.28 -14.45
C LYS A 423 16.05 2.20 -15.49
N ALA A 424 14.90 2.30 -16.17
CA ALA A 424 14.51 1.37 -17.23
C ALA A 424 15.52 1.40 -18.39
N GLY A 425 15.96 2.59 -18.80
CA GLY A 425 17.02 2.78 -19.79
C GLY A 425 18.34 2.13 -19.37
N LYS A 426 18.76 2.33 -18.11
CA LYS A 426 19.98 1.70 -17.54
C LYS A 426 19.88 0.18 -17.56
N ARG A 427 18.78 -0.40 -17.06
CA ARG A 427 18.53 -1.85 -17.06
C ARG A 427 18.56 -2.46 -18.47
N GLU A 428 17.96 -1.78 -19.46
CA GLU A 428 17.96 -2.26 -20.84
C GLU A 428 19.35 -2.15 -21.49
N ALA A 429 20.12 -1.10 -21.19
CA ALA A 429 21.50 -0.97 -21.63
C ALA A 429 22.39 -2.09 -21.04
N GLU A 430 22.26 -2.36 -19.75
CA GLU A 430 22.95 -3.46 -19.06
C GLU A 430 22.58 -4.82 -19.64
N LYS A 431 21.29 -5.05 -19.93
CA LYS A 431 20.82 -6.29 -20.58
C LYS A 431 21.46 -6.47 -21.95
N LYS A 432 21.51 -5.42 -22.79
CA LYS A 432 22.18 -5.45 -24.10
C LYS A 432 23.68 -5.68 -23.96
N PHE A 433 24.32 -5.03 -22.99
CA PHE A 433 25.73 -5.23 -22.68
C PHE A 433 26.00 -6.69 -22.30
N ARG A 434 25.27 -7.24 -21.32
CA ARG A 434 25.38 -8.65 -20.90
C ARG A 434 25.17 -9.61 -22.09
N GLN A 435 24.17 -9.38 -22.93
CA GLN A 435 23.94 -10.22 -24.10
C GLN A 435 25.12 -10.19 -25.09
N ARG A 436 25.70 -9.00 -25.33
CA ARG A 436 26.90 -8.86 -26.15
C ARG A 436 28.08 -9.64 -25.58
N LEU A 437 28.29 -9.57 -24.26
CA LEU A 437 29.36 -10.30 -23.58
C LEU A 437 29.17 -11.82 -23.68
N VAL A 438 27.95 -12.31 -23.47
CA VAL A 438 27.63 -13.75 -23.63
C VAL A 438 27.95 -14.21 -25.05
N ASN A 439 27.52 -13.46 -26.06
CA ASN A 439 27.79 -13.78 -27.48
C ASN A 439 29.28 -13.77 -27.82
N LEU A 440 30.09 -13.02 -27.07
CA LEU A 440 31.54 -12.93 -27.27
C LEU A 440 32.29 -14.06 -26.56
N ILE A 441 31.92 -14.36 -25.31
CA ILE A 441 32.63 -15.31 -24.45
C ILE A 441 32.25 -16.76 -24.78
N LEU A 442 30.95 -17.04 -24.96
CA LEU A 442 30.44 -18.41 -25.06
C LEU A 442 31.05 -19.21 -26.24
N PRO A 443 31.19 -18.66 -27.46
CA PRO A 443 31.82 -19.39 -28.57
C PRO A 443 33.27 -19.81 -28.27
N HIS A 444 33.99 -19.06 -27.44
CA HIS A 444 35.34 -19.43 -27.02
C HIS A 444 35.36 -20.59 -26.05
N TYR A 445 34.45 -20.59 -25.09
CA TYR A 445 34.32 -21.72 -24.16
C TYR A 445 33.97 -23.00 -24.92
N GLU A 446 33.06 -22.93 -25.88
CA GLU A 446 32.72 -24.06 -26.75
C GLU A 446 33.92 -24.52 -27.60
N SER A 447 34.69 -23.58 -28.16
CA SER A 447 35.90 -23.90 -28.92
C SER A 447 36.99 -24.56 -28.05
N MET A 448 37.17 -24.11 -26.81
CA MET A 448 38.14 -24.71 -25.87
C MET A 448 37.74 -26.14 -25.50
N VAL A 449 36.45 -26.40 -25.29
CA VAL A 449 35.94 -27.76 -25.05
C VAL A 449 36.12 -28.65 -26.27
N LYS A 450 35.80 -28.16 -27.48
CA LYS A 450 35.98 -28.93 -28.72
C LYS A 450 37.45 -29.29 -28.97
N SER A 451 38.37 -28.36 -28.68
CA SER A 451 39.82 -28.56 -28.87
C SER A 451 40.51 -29.25 -27.68
N LYS A 452 39.81 -29.53 -26.58
CA LYS A 452 40.37 -29.96 -25.28
C LYS A 452 41.52 -29.08 -24.78
N SER A 453 41.56 -27.81 -25.21
CA SER A 453 42.59 -26.87 -24.79
C SER A 453 42.37 -26.45 -23.33
N ASN A 454 43.46 -26.09 -22.64
CA ASN A 454 43.42 -25.66 -21.23
C ASN A 454 42.75 -26.67 -20.26
N HIS A 455 42.74 -27.97 -20.59
CA HIS A 455 42.10 -29.06 -19.83
C HIS A 455 40.56 -28.95 -19.71
N PHE A 456 39.91 -28.32 -20.68
CA PHE A 456 38.44 -28.25 -20.76
C PHE A 456 37.87 -29.51 -21.43
N ALA A 457 37.13 -30.34 -20.68
CA ALA A 457 36.43 -31.50 -21.24
C ALA A 457 34.92 -31.25 -21.44
N LYS A 458 34.28 -30.42 -20.61
CA LYS A 458 32.85 -30.08 -20.72
C LYS A 458 32.51 -28.75 -20.03
N LEU A 459 31.50 -28.03 -20.56
CA LEU A 459 30.87 -26.87 -19.89
C LEU A 459 29.85 -27.33 -18.83
N GLY A 460 29.69 -26.56 -17.75
CA GLY A 460 28.68 -26.80 -16.72
C GLY A 460 27.22 -26.73 -17.24
N ALA A 461 26.28 -27.37 -16.53
CA ALA A 461 24.88 -27.54 -16.97
C ALA A 461 24.07 -26.24 -17.18
N ASN A 462 24.51 -25.10 -16.64
CA ASN A 462 23.84 -23.79 -16.74
C ASN A 462 24.66 -22.75 -17.53
N TYR A 463 25.48 -23.18 -18.50
CA TYR A 463 26.41 -22.30 -19.24
C TYR A 463 25.73 -21.14 -20.01
N GLN A 464 24.41 -21.20 -20.21
CA GLN A 464 23.62 -20.14 -20.84
C GLN A 464 23.44 -18.91 -19.94
N PHE A 465 23.69 -19.03 -18.63
CA PHE A 465 23.67 -17.93 -17.67
C PHE A 465 25.10 -17.68 -17.16
N LEU A 466 25.84 -16.81 -17.85
CA LEU A 466 27.17 -16.41 -17.41
C LEU A 466 27.05 -15.46 -16.21
N ASN A 467 27.73 -15.80 -15.12
CA ASN A 467 27.91 -14.89 -13.99
C ASN A 467 28.94 -13.83 -14.38
N LEU A 468 28.48 -12.65 -14.79
CA LEU A 468 29.32 -11.54 -15.24
C LEU A 468 29.41 -10.48 -14.14
N ILE A 469 30.64 -10.15 -13.75
CA ILE A 469 31.01 -9.18 -12.72
C ILE A 469 31.84 -8.09 -13.39
N TYR A 470 31.41 -6.83 -13.31
CA TYR A 470 32.05 -5.72 -14.02
C TYR A 470 31.75 -4.39 -13.30
N PRO A 471 32.59 -3.35 -13.48
CA PRO A 471 32.30 -2.00 -13.01
C PRO A 471 31.33 -1.29 -13.96
N ALA A 472 30.72 -0.20 -13.52
CA ALA A 472 29.81 0.63 -14.32
C ALA A 472 30.48 1.23 -15.59
N SER A 473 31.82 1.27 -15.65
CA SER A 473 32.58 1.69 -16.84
C SER A 473 32.61 0.66 -17.96
N ASP A 474 32.17 -0.57 -17.73
CA ASP A 474 32.12 -1.66 -18.71
C ASP A 474 33.47 -2.01 -19.37
N ASP A 475 34.59 -1.56 -18.82
CA ASP A 475 35.93 -1.62 -19.40
C ASP A 475 36.66 -2.95 -19.14
N VAL A 476 36.19 -3.71 -18.15
CA VAL A 476 36.70 -5.03 -17.79
C VAL A 476 35.56 -5.90 -17.27
N VAL A 477 35.59 -7.19 -17.60
CA VAL A 477 34.56 -8.15 -17.17
C VAL A 477 35.23 -9.38 -16.59
N LEU A 478 34.89 -9.71 -15.35
CA LEU A 478 35.25 -10.95 -14.69
C LEU A 478 34.10 -11.95 -14.80
N ASN A 479 34.40 -13.15 -15.30
CA ASN A 479 33.46 -14.25 -15.44
C ASN A 479 33.97 -15.48 -14.69
N PRO A 480 33.52 -15.73 -13.45
CA PRO A 480 33.61 -17.05 -12.83
C PRO A 480 32.82 -18.07 -13.65
N PHE A 481 33.47 -19.18 -13.98
CA PHE A 481 32.89 -20.21 -14.83
C PHE A 481 33.24 -21.63 -14.35
N LYS A 482 32.23 -22.51 -14.39
CA LYS A 482 32.40 -23.93 -14.06
C LYS A 482 32.98 -24.71 -15.22
N VAL A 483 34.15 -25.29 -14.99
CA VAL A 483 34.87 -26.13 -15.96
C VAL A 483 34.97 -27.55 -15.41
N VAL A 484 34.72 -28.55 -16.25
CA VAL A 484 34.95 -29.97 -15.92
C VAL A 484 36.16 -30.47 -16.70
N ASP A 485 37.13 -31.04 -15.98
CA ASP A 485 38.32 -31.63 -16.60
C ASP A 485 38.05 -33.05 -17.15
N GLU A 486 39.06 -33.63 -17.81
CA GLU A 486 38.98 -34.97 -18.41
C GLU A 486 38.75 -36.09 -17.38
N LYS A 487 39.04 -35.85 -16.10
CA LYS A 487 38.80 -36.78 -14.98
C LYS A 487 37.41 -36.60 -14.37
N GLY A 488 36.59 -35.71 -14.92
CA GLY A 488 35.25 -35.40 -14.42
C GLY A 488 35.23 -34.48 -13.20
N VAL A 489 36.36 -33.89 -12.81
CA VAL A 489 36.45 -32.99 -11.65
C VAL A 489 36.01 -31.59 -12.06
N ALA A 490 34.97 -31.07 -11.41
CA ALA A 490 34.46 -29.73 -11.63
C ALA A 490 35.24 -28.70 -10.81
N ARG A 491 35.65 -27.59 -11.45
CA ARG A 491 36.31 -26.45 -10.78
C ARG A 491 35.71 -25.12 -11.20
N ILE A 492 35.76 -24.12 -10.33
CA ILE A 492 35.56 -22.71 -10.70
C ILE A 492 36.89 -22.16 -11.21
N ARG A 493 36.87 -21.60 -12.42
CA ARG A 493 37.95 -20.79 -12.99
C ARG A 493 37.43 -19.40 -13.31
N PHE A 494 38.31 -18.42 -13.29
CA PHE A 494 37.94 -17.02 -13.50
C PHE A 494 38.53 -16.51 -14.81
N PHE A 495 37.67 -15.96 -15.66
CA PHE A 495 38.08 -15.41 -16.95
C PHE A 495 37.89 -13.91 -16.93
N VAL A 496 38.83 -13.18 -17.53
CA VAL A 496 38.81 -11.72 -17.61
C VAL A 496 38.75 -11.34 -19.07
N LEU A 497 37.67 -10.68 -19.46
CA LEU A 497 37.51 -10.08 -20.78
C LEU A 497 37.81 -8.58 -20.67
N ILE A 498 38.62 -8.08 -21.60
CA ILE A 498 38.82 -6.64 -21.80
C ILE A 498 38.06 -6.25 -23.09
N PRO A 499 36.82 -5.74 -23.00
CA PRO A 499 35.94 -5.58 -24.16
C PRO A 499 36.52 -4.68 -25.24
N LYS A 500 37.26 -3.63 -24.86
CA LYS A 500 37.91 -2.69 -25.79
C LYS A 500 38.85 -3.37 -26.78
N TYR A 501 39.57 -4.41 -26.34
CA TYR A 501 40.54 -5.14 -27.17
C TYR A 501 40.01 -6.49 -27.64
N ASN A 502 38.82 -6.89 -27.19
CA ASN A 502 38.27 -8.23 -27.40
C ASN A 502 39.26 -9.34 -26.98
N GLN A 503 39.99 -9.10 -25.89
CA GLN A 503 41.00 -10.02 -25.36
C GLN A 503 40.46 -10.75 -24.15
N LEU A 504 40.64 -12.07 -24.15
CA LEU A 504 40.19 -12.94 -23.08
C LEU A 504 41.41 -13.52 -22.36
N TYR A 505 41.38 -13.45 -21.04
CA TYR A 505 42.43 -13.93 -20.17
C TYR A 505 41.87 -14.91 -19.14
N GLU A 506 42.72 -15.76 -18.60
CA GLU A 506 42.48 -16.43 -17.32
C GLU A 506 43.11 -15.63 -16.19
N TRP A 507 42.34 -15.41 -15.13
CA TRP A 507 42.85 -14.80 -13.90
C TRP A 507 43.52 -15.87 -13.02
N THR A 508 44.83 -15.76 -12.85
CA THR A 508 45.67 -16.79 -12.21
C THR A 508 45.95 -16.53 -10.73
N LEU A 509 45.53 -15.38 -10.19
CA LEU A 509 45.72 -15.05 -8.78
C LEU A 509 44.93 -16.00 -7.84
N PRO A 510 43.62 -16.23 -8.02
CA PRO A 510 42.91 -17.25 -7.25
C PRO A 510 43.28 -18.66 -7.75
N LYS A 511 43.52 -19.59 -6.82
CA LYS A 511 43.67 -21.01 -7.16
C LYS A 511 42.31 -21.58 -7.61
N PRO A 512 42.25 -22.44 -8.65
CA PRO A 512 41.01 -23.08 -9.06
C PRO A 512 40.34 -23.83 -7.90
N TYR A 513 39.09 -23.48 -7.60
CA TYR A 513 38.33 -24.08 -6.51
C TYR A 513 37.61 -25.35 -6.97
N VAL A 514 37.85 -26.48 -6.32
CA VAL A 514 37.21 -27.77 -6.66
C VAL A 514 35.80 -27.81 -6.08
N LEU A 515 34.81 -28.04 -6.95
CA LEU A 515 33.39 -28.07 -6.60
C LEU A 515 32.95 -29.47 -6.15
N LYS A 516 32.23 -29.54 -5.03
CA LYS A 516 31.42 -30.70 -4.65
C LYS A 516 30.15 -30.77 -5.50
N LYS A 517 29.53 -31.95 -5.53
CA LYS A 517 28.29 -32.19 -6.29
C LYS A 517 27.19 -31.21 -5.83
N GLY A 518 26.63 -30.43 -6.75
CA GLY A 518 25.58 -29.45 -6.48
C GLY A 518 26.04 -28.08 -5.98
N GLU A 519 27.35 -27.86 -5.77
CA GLU A 519 27.89 -26.66 -5.11
C GLU A 519 28.01 -25.42 -6.03
N TYR A 520 27.66 -25.50 -7.31
CA TYR A 520 27.83 -24.34 -8.20
C TYR A 520 26.67 -23.35 -8.05
N THR A 521 26.78 -22.49 -7.02
CA THR A 521 25.88 -21.39 -6.67
C THR A 521 26.67 -20.09 -6.51
N ASP A 522 26.01 -18.99 -6.15
CA ASP A 522 26.63 -17.68 -5.93
C ASP A 522 27.59 -17.65 -4.73
N GLU A 523 27.38 -18.53 -3.75
CA GLU A 523 28.12 -18.53 -2.48
C GLU A 523 29.61 -18.88 -2.63
N PRO A 524 30.04 -19.97 -3.29
CA PRO A 524 31.47 -20.24 -3.48
C PRO A 524 32.19 -19.16 -4.30
N ILE A 525 31.51 -18.57 -5.28
CA ILE A 525 32.05 -17.46 -6.07
C ILE A 525 32.28 -16.26 -5.17
N THR A 526 31.26 -15.87 -4.41
CA THR A 526 31.33 -14.74 -3.47
C THR A 526 32.42 -14.96 -2.41
N ASN A 527 32.56 -16.17 -1.87
CA ASN A 527 33.57 -16.47 -0.86
C ASN A 527 35.00 -16.36 -1.39
N ILE A 528 35.25 -16.72 -2.66
CA ILE A 528 36.56 -16.54 -3.29
C ILE A 528 36.84 -15.05 -3.53
N ILE A 529 35.84 -14.31 -4.04
CA ILE A 529 35.97 -12.89 -4.36
C ILE A 529 36.13 -12.04 -3.09
N LYS A 530 35.48 -12.41 -1.98
CA LYS A 530 35.57 -11.75 -0.66
C LYS A 530 36.98 -11.63 -0.09
N ALA A 531 37.91 -12.47 -0.53
CA ALA A 531 39.32 -12.34 -0.17
C ALA A 531 39.99 -11.09 -0.78
N PHE A 532 39.35 -10.46 -1.77
CA PHE A 532 39.91 -9.37 -2.57
C PHE A 532 39.05 -8.10 -2.56
N THR A 533 37.76 -8.20 -2.30
CA THR A 533 36.81 -7.07 -2.32
C THR A 533 35.53 -7.40 -1.53
N ALA A 534 34.80 -6.40 -1.03
CA ALA A 534 33.60 -6.57 -0.21
C ALA A 534 32.32 -6.89 -1.01
N TRP A 535 32.43 -7.02 -2.34
CA TRP A 535 31.30 -7.21 -3.27
C TRP A 535 30.52 -8.53 -3.09
N SER A 536 29.24 -8.51 -3.46
CA SER A 536 28.39 -9.70 -3.58
C SER A 536 27.40 -9.59 -4.73
N PHE A 537 26.72 -10.69 -5.09
CA PHE A 537 25.66 -10.68 -6.12
C PHE A 537 24.42 -9.84 -5.78
N ALA A 538 24.35 -9.24 -4.58
CA ALA A 538 23.35 -8.23 -4.22
C ALA A 538 23.65 -6.85 -4.84
N ASP A 539 24.85 -6.66 -5.41
CA ASP A 539 25.25 -5.44 -6.12
C ASP A 539 25.23 -5.68 -7.63
N GLU A 540 24.60 -4.79 -8.40
CA GLU A 540 24.47 -4.91 -9.86
C GLU A 540 25.84 -4.86 -10.57
N THR A 541 26.73 -4.00 -10.08
CA THR A 541 28.12 -3.79 -10.54
C THR A 541 29.10 -3.86 -9.36
N LEU A 542 30.40 -3.98 -9.66
CA LEU A 542 31.48 -4.02 -8.67
C LEU A 542 32.30 -2.72 -8.74
N GLU A 543 32.02 -1.79 -7.83
CA GLU A 543 32.65 -0.45 -7.78
C GLU A 543 33.85 -0.41 -6.81
N ASP A 544 34.89 -1.19 -7.10
CA ASP A 544 36.13 -1.24 -6.31
C ASP A 544 37.34 -1.03 -7.22
N ALA A 545 37.75 0.24 -7.33
CA ALA A 545 38.86 0.63 -8.19
C ALA A 545 40.19 -0.02 -7.78
N ALA A 546 40.41 -0.26 -6.49
CA ALA A 546 41.63 -0.92 -6.01
C ALA A 546 41.65 -2.39 -6.42
N PHE A 547 40.53 -3.10 -6.28
CA PHE A 547 40.37 -4.46 -6.79
C PHE A 547 40.70 -4.54 -8.28
N TRP A 548 40.06 -3.72 -9.11
CA TRP A 548 40.28 -3.75 -10.56
C TRP A 548 41.72 -3.43 -10.94
N LYS A 549 42.31 -2.39 -10.35
CA LYS A 549 43.66 -1.92 -10.69
C LYS A 549 44.76 -2.84 -10.16
N GLU A 550 44.64 -3.35 -8.94
CA GLU A 550 45.71 -4.06 -8.24
C GLU A 550 45.60 -5.58 -8.31
N ARG A 551 44.39 -6.12 -8.52
CA ARG A 551 44.15 -7.57 -8.51
C ARG A 551 43.86 -8.14 -9.88
N ILE A 552 43.23 -7.36 -10.76
CA ILE A 552 42.87 -7.80 -12.13
C ILE A 552 43.82 -7.22 -13.17
N LEU A 553 43.93 -5.89 -13.27
CA LEU A 553 44.61 -5.18 -14.36
C LEU A 553 46.05 -4.76 -14.04
N LEU A 554 46.62 -5.25 -12.94
CA LEU A 554 47.98 -4.91 -12.53
C LEU A 554 48.99 -5.34 -13.61
N LYS A 555 49.82 -4.40 -14.06
CA LYS A 555 50.88 -4.67 -15.04
C LYS A 555 52.26 -4.73 -14.37
N ASP A 556 53.08 -5.65 -14.85
CA ASP A 556 54.49 -5.80 -14.50
C ASP A 556 55.28 -6.07 -15.79
N GLY A 557 56.34 -5.28 -16.03
CA GLY A 557 57.14 -5.35 -17.26
C GLY A 557 56.34 -5.21 -18.57
N GLY A 558 55.24 -4.43 -18.60
CA GLY A 558 54.40 -4.22 -19.78
C GLY A 558 53.34 -5.30 -20.05
N SER A 559 53.32 -6.38 -19.26
CA SER A 559 52.33 -7.46 -19.33
C SER A 559 51.44 -7.48 -18.08
N TYR A 560 50.28 -8.14 -18.14
CA TYR A 560 49.42 -8.28 -16.97
C TYR A 560 49.98 -9.35 -16.01
N LYS A 561 50.21 -8.96 -14.75
CA LYS A 561 50.88 -9.79 -13.74
C LYS A 561 50.11 -11.07 -13.40
N TYR A 562 48.78 -10.99 -13.39
CA TYR A 562 47.89 -12.08 -12.96
C TYR A 562 46.96 -12.58 -14.07
N LEU A 563 47.16 -12.16 -15.31
CA LEU A 563 46.31 -12.55 -16.43
C LEU A 563 47.11 -13.33 -17.47
N LYS A 564 46.67 -14.56 -17.74
CA LYS A 564 47.22 -15.39 -18.81
C LYS A 564 46.35 -15.24 -20.06
N LEU A 565 46.90 -14.74 -21.16
CA LEU A 565 46.16 -14.57 -22.41
C LEU A 565 45.64 -15.92 -22.92
N ILE A 566 44.36 -15.95 -23.28
CA ILE A 566 43.69 -17.06 -23.94
C ILE A 566 43.38 -16.69 -25.40
N ARG A 567 42.97 -15.44 -25.65
CA ARG A 567 42.65 -14.89 -26.97
C ARG A 567 43.01 -13.42 -27.07
#